data_AF-A0AAV2BLX8-F1
#
_entry.id   AF-A0AAV2BLX8-F1
#
_cell.length_a   1.000
_cell.length_b   1.000
_cell.length_c   1.000
_cell.angle_alpha   90.00
_cell.angle_beta   90.00
_cell.angle_gamma   90.00
#
_symmetry.space_group_name_H-M   'P 1'
#
loop_
_entity.id
_entity.type
_entity.pdbx_description
1 polymer ?
#
loop_
_entity_poly.entity_id
_entity_poly.type
_entity_poly.pdbx_seq_one_letter_code
_entity_poly.pdbx_strand_id
1 'polypeptide(L)'
;MRTKSLYMMWNFILPIFLFAKACFGETDCSENPFELCPYPQLFSMIPKTASEYSKICPDLPNYIKCLRKFQKTCNSMVFFDSDEEYESLHEFYSELCEEGSLFNTIVIENLKCLNETLDSSHCSDETQTLIHEFKSVETANEDDDSEHLPVDIACL
;
A
#
# COMPACT_ATOMS: atom_id res chain seq x y z
N MET A 1 1.99 -21.41 53.81
CA MET A 1 1.21 -20.80 52.70
C MET A 1 1.93 -19.53 52.23
N ARG A 2 2.67 -19.54 51.10
CA ARG A 2 2.99 -18.34 50.26
C ARG A 2 4.03 -18.55 49.14
N THR A 3 4.30 -19.77 48.65
CA THR A 3 5.29 -19.96 47.56
C THR A 3 4.75 -20.59 46.27
N LYS A 4 3.50 -21.08 46.26
CA LYS A 4 2.91 -21.71 45.06
C LYS A 4 2.29 -20.73 44.06
N SER A 5 2.16 -19.44 44.40
CA SER A 5 1.45 -18.46 43.56
C SER A 5 2.32 -17.79 42.49
N LEU A 6 3.65 -17.78 42.64
CA LEU A 6 4.57 -17.14 41.69
C LEU A 6 4.95 -18.03 40.49
N TYR A 7 4.96 -19.36 40.68
CA TYR A 7 5.34 -20.31 39.63
C TYR A 7 4.27 -20.51 38.54
N MET A 8 3.02 -20.13 38.83
CA MET A 8 1.89 -20.29 37.91
C MET A 8 1.71 -19.08 36.98
N MET A 9 2.23 -17.90 37.35
CA MET A 9 2.22 -16.72 36.46
C MET A 9 3.40 -16.70 35.48
N TRP A 10 4.53 -17.36 35.78
CA TRP A 10 5.72 -17.34 34.91
C TRP A 10 5.58 -18.25 33.68
N ASN A 11 4.78 -19.33 33.76
CA ASN A 11 4.65 -20.32 32.69
C ASN A 11 3.82 -19.85 31.48
N PHE A 12 3.12 -18.72 31.58
CA PHE A 12 2.38 -18.13 30.45
C PHE A 12 3.19 -17.11 29.64
N ILE A 13 4.35 -16.69 30.13
CA ILE A 13 5.16 -15.65 29.46
C ILE A 13 6.07 -16.27 28.37
N LEU A 14 6.62 -17.45 28.62
CA LEU A 14 7.52 -18.15 27.68
C LEU A 14 6.92 -18.52 26.31
N PRO A 15 5.66 -18.99 26.18
CA PRO A 15 5.10 -19.28 24.85
C PRO A 15 4.89 -18.02 24.00
N ILE A 16 4.59 -16.86 24.61
CA ILE A 16 4.37 -15.60 23.88
C ILE A 16 5.63 -15.15 23.12
N PHE A 17 6.81 -15.35 23.71
CA PHE A 17 8.08 -15.00 23.04
C PHE A 17 8.45 -15.94 21.88
N LEU A 18 7.97 -17.19 21.87
CA LEU A 18 8.21 -18.11 20.75
C LEU A 18 7.29 -17.82 19.55
N PHE A 19 6.07 -17.32 19.79
CA PHE A 19 5.18 -16.88 18.71
C PHE A 19 5.65 -15.57 18.05
N ALA A 20 6.36 -14.71 18.78
CA ALA A 20 6.88 -13.47 18.20
C ALA A 20 7.84 -13.76 17.05
N LYS A 21 8.74 -14.74 17.17
CA LYS A 21 9.76 -15.03 16.16
C LYS A 21 9.20 -15.69 14.88
N ALA A 22 8.05 -16.37 14.96
CA ALA A 22 7.42 -17.01 13.80
C ALA A 22 6.58 -16.05 12.93
N CYS A 23 6.17 -14.89 13.47
CA CYS A 23 5.43 -13.87 12.70
C CYS A 23 6.34 -12.92 11.92
N PHE A 24 7.63 -12.86 12.24
CA PHE A 24 8.63 -12.16 11.45
C PHE A 24 9.27 -13.16 10.48
N GLY A 25 8.55 -13.50 9.42
CA GLY A 25 9.22 -14.07 8.24
C GLY A 25 10.41 -13.18 7.89
N GLU A 26 11.58 -13.79 7.74
CA GLU A 26 12.79 -13.11 7.28
C GLU A 26 12.46 -12.45 5.94
N THR A 27 12.47 -11.12 5.91
CA THR A 27 12.29 -10.35 4.67
C THR A 27 13.58 -10.49 3.88
N ASP A 28 13.53 -11.14 2.71
CA ASP A 28 14.68 -11.17 1.79
C ASP A 28 14.80 -9.81 1.10
N CYS A 29 15.87 -9.08 1.43
CA CYS A 29 16.13 -7.74 0.90
C CYS A 29 16.69 -7.73 -0.53
N SER A 30 16.94 -8.91 -1.12
CA SER A 30 17.37 -9.05 -2.51
C SER A 30 16.23 -9.16 -3.50
N GLU A 31 15.00 -9.41 -3.02
CA GLU A 31 13.81 -9.49 -3.86
C GLU A 31 13.19 -8.13 -4.15
N ASN A 32 12.42 -8.07 -5.24
CA ASN A 32 11.67 -6.89 -5.61
C ASN A 32 10.49 -6.67 -4.63
N PRO A 33 10.44 -5.55 -3.89
CA PRO A 33 9.39 -5.29 -2.89
C PRO A 33 7.99 -5.23 -3.50
N PHE A 34 7.88 -4.88 -4.79
CA PHE A 34 6.62 -4.87 -5.53
C PHE A 34 6.10 -6.27 -5.89
N GLU A 35 6.96 -7.29 -5.84
CA GLU A 35 6.59 -8.70 -6.04
C GLU A 35 6.31 -9.40 -4.71
N LEU A 36 7.00 -8.97 -3.65
CA LEU A 36 6.81 -9.46 -2.27
C LEU A 36 5.51 -8.97 -1.63
N CYS A 37 5.16 -7.70 -1.84
CA CYS A 37 3.98 -7.10 -1.25
C CYS A 37 2.74 -7.42 -2.10
N PRO A 38 1.64 -7.93 -1.52
CA PRO A 38 0.44 -8.28 -2.28
C PRO A 38 -0.11 -7.06 -3.02
N TYR A 39 -0.03 -7.07 -4.34
CA TYR A 39 -0.46 -5.96 -5.18
C TYR A 39 -1.98 -5.77 -5.07
N PRO A 40 -2.46 -4.58 -4.63
CA PRO A 40 -3.89 -4.33 -4.45
C PRO A 40 -4.66 -4.47 -5.76
N GLN A 41 -5.75 -5.24 -5.75
CA GLN A 41 -6.59 -5.41 -6.93
C GLN A 41 -7.20 -4.08 -7.41
N LEU A 42 -7.44 -3.13 -6.50
CA LEU A 42 -7.94 -1.79 -6.83
C LEU A 42 -7.06 -1.01 -7.80
N PHE A 43 -5.77 -1.31 -7.90
CA PHE A 43 -4.90 -0.67 -8.88
C PHE A 43 -5.09 -1.21 -10.31
N SER A 44 -5.80 -2.32 -10.46
CA SER A 44 -5.99 -3.02 -11.74
C SER A 44 -7.44 -3.11 -12.19
N MET A 45 -8.40 -2.77 -11.31
CA MET A 45 -9.82 -2.83 -11.64
C MET A 45 -10.62 -1.80 -10.85
N ILE A 46 -11.65 -1.25 -11.50
CA ILE A 46 -12.64 -0.38 -10.87
C ILE A 46 -13.80 -1.26 -10.38
N PRO A 47 -14.10 -1.28 -9.07
CA PRO A 47 -15.18 -2.10 -8.55
C PRO A 47 -16.54 -1.51 -8.95
N LYS A 48 -17.46 -2.39 -9.35
CA LYS A 48 -18.78 -1.97 -9.86
C LYS A 48 -19.83 -1.86 -8.76
N THR A 49 -19.55 -2.44 -7.61
CA THR A 49 -20.48 -2.51 -6.48
C THR A 49 -19.77 -2.24 -5.17
N ALA A 50 -20.52 -1.72 -4.19
CA ALA A 50 -20.01 -1.52 -2.83
C ALA A 50 -19.46 -2.82 -2.22
N SER A 51 -20.15 -3.94 -2.44
CA SER A 51 -19.71 -5.24 -1.94
C SER A 51 -18.38 -5.70 -2.54
N GLU A 52 -18.13 -5.40 -3.81
CA GLU A 52 -16.86 -5.70 -4.46
C GLU A 52 -15.76 -4.80 -3.92
N TYR A 53 -16.02 -3.48 -3.83
CA TYR A 53 -15.11 -2.51 -3.24
C TYR A 53 -14.69 -2.90 -1.82
N SER A 54 -15.64 -3.18 -0.92
CA SER A 54 -15.35 -3.57 0.46
C SER A 54 -14.54 -4.87 0.57
N LYS A 55 -14.65 -5.77 -0.42
CA LYS A 55 -13.90 -7.03 -0.44
C LYS A 55 -12.42 -6.83 -0.77
N ILE A 56 -12.11 -5.90 -1.68
CA ILE A 56 -10.75 -5.70 -2.22
C ILE A 56 -10.02 -4.51 -1.60
N CYS A 57 -10.75 -3.52 -1.07
CA CYS A 57 -10.16 -2.32 -0.51
C CYS A 57 -9.12 -2.60 0.59
N PRO A 58 -9.34 -3.53 1.54
CA PRO A 58 -8.37 -3.80 2.60
C PRO A 58 -6.96 -4.15 2.12
N ASP A 59 -6.78 -4.54 0.86
CA ASP A 59 -5.45 -4.79 0.28
C ASP A 59 -4.60 -3.51 0.18
N LEU A 60 -5.22 -2.33 0.01
CA LEU A 60 -4.52 -1.03 -0.08
C LEU A 60 -3.69 -0.70 1.17
N PRO A 61 -4.28 -0.53 2.37
CA PRO A 61 -3.50 -0.20 3.56
C PRO A 61 -2.52 -1.33 3.93
N ASN A 62 -2.87 -2.59 3.65
CA ASN A 62 -1.97 -3.74 3.87
C ASN A 62 -0.73 -3.68 2.98
N TYR A 63 -0.87 -3.27 1.73
CA TYR A 63 0.23 -3.09 0.81
C TYR A 63 1.18 -1.98 1.27
N ILE A 64 0.65 -0.81 1.65
CA ILE A 64 1.44 0.31 2.21
C ILE A 64 2.21 -0.13 3.46
N LYS A 65 1.56 -0.88 4.36
CA LYS A 65 2.20 -1.44 5.55
C LYS A 65 3.31 -2.45 5.21
N CYS A 66 3.13 -3.25 4.17
CA CYS A 66 4.15 -4.18 3.69
C CYS A 66 5.39 -3.44 3.18
N LEU A 67 5.20 -2.45 2.30
CA LEU A 67 6.29 -1.61 1.79
C LEU A 67 7.04 -0.92 2.93
N ARG A 68 6.31 -0.39 3.91
CA ARG A 68 6.93 0.25 5.09
C ARG A 68 7.78 -0.71 5.90
N LYS A 69 7.28 -1.94 6.12
CA LYS A 69 8.04 -2.99 6.81
C LYS A 69 9.30 -3.35 6.02
N PHE A 70 9.21 -3.47 4.71
CA PHE A 70 10.34 -3.73 3.83
C PHE A 70 11.39 -2.61 3.95
N GLN A 71 11.01 -1.34 3.78
CA GLN A 71 11.91 -0.19 3.92
C GLN A 71 12.60 -0.18 5.29
N LYS A 72 11.85 -0.35 6.39
CA LYS A 72 12.41 -0.37 7.75
C LYS A 72 13.40 -1.52 7.99
N THR A 73 13.23 -2.64 7.28
CA THR A 73 14.05 -3.84 7.46
C THR A 73 15.27 -3.84 6.55
N CYS A 74 15.11 -3.42 5.29
CA CYS A 74 16.11 -3.58 4.24
C CYS A 74 16.92 -2.32 3.97
N ASN A 75 16.39 -1.13 4.28
CA ASN A 75 17.04 0.17 4.12
C ASN A 75 17.71 0.38 2.73
N SER A 76 17.23 -0.31 1.71
CA SER A 76 17.78 -0.33 0.35
C SER A 76 16.98 0.54 -0.62
N MET A 77 15.69 0.76 -0.32
CA MET A 77 14.76 1.54 -1.11
C MET A 77 13.93 2.43 -0.19
N VAL A 78 13.72 3.67 -0.61
CA VAL A 78 12.89 4.66 0.11
C VAL A 78 11.55 4.74 -0.61
N PHE A 79 10.48 4.30 0.05
CA PHE A 79 9.08 4.47 -0.42
C PHE A 79 8.40 5.65 0.24
N PHE A 80 8.80 5.95 1.47
CA PHE A 80 8.27 7.04 2.28
C PHE A 80 9.46 7.83 2.82
N ASP A 81 9.49 9.13 2.53
CA ASP A 81 10.55 10.04 2.94
C ASP A 81 10.55 10.24 4.47
N SER A 82 9.37 10.10 5.09
CA SER A 82 9.21 10.27 6.53
C SER A 82 8.19 9.32 7.15
N ASP A 83 8.22 9.22 8.47
CA ASP A 83 7.19 8.54 9.25
C ASP A 83 5.83 9.25 9.08
N GLU A 84 5.83 10.58 9.02
CA GLU A 84 4.62 11.39 8.83
C GLU A 84 3.94 11.11 7.48
N GLU A 85 4.73 11.00 6.41
CA GLU A 85 4.21 10.66 5.08
C GLU A 85 3.60 9.25 5.06
N TYR A 86 4.29 8.27 5.65
CA TYR A 86 3.76 6.92 5.79
C TYR A 86 2.43 6.89 6.56
N GLU A 87 2.39 7.51 7.74
CA GLU A 87 1.18 7.51 8.58
C GLU A 87 0.03 8.23 7.85
N SER A 88 0.30 9.38 7.22
CA SER A 88 -0.71 10.12 6.46
C SER A 88 -1.30 9.28 5.32
N LEU A 89 -0.45 8.61 4.54
CA LEU A 89 -0.91 7.79 3.41
C LEU A 89 -1.64 6.53 3.90
N HIS A 90 -1.10 5.87 4.92
CA HIS A 90 -1.71 4.68 5.51
C HIS A 90 -3.07 5.02 6.13
N GLU A 91 -3.20 6.14 6.85
CA GLU A 91 -4.45 6.64 7.41
C GLU A 91 -5.47 6.93 6.31
N PHE A 92 -5.08 7.66 5.26
CA PHE A 92 -5.96 7.94 4.13
C PHE A 92 -6.52 6.67 3.48
N TYR A 93 -5.66 5.69 3.15
CA TYR A 93 -6.13 4.42 2.58
C TYR A 93 -6.92 3.57 3.59
N SER A 94 -6.60 3.66 4.88
CA SER A 94 -7.39 3.00 5.92
C SER A 94 -8.79 3.59 5.99
N GLU A 95 -8.92 4.93 5.99
CA GLU A 95 -10.21 5.60 5.97
C GLU A 95 -10.99 5.25 4.70
N LEU A 96 -10.38 5.25 3.52
CA LEU A 96 -11.03 4.82 2.27
C LEU A 96 -11.69 3.42 2.39
N CYS A 97 -11.05 2.51 3.12
CA CYS A 97 -11.50 1.13 3.26
C CYS A 97 -12.32 0.85 4.53
N GLU A 98 -12.36 1.78 5.48
CA GLU A 98 -13.13 1.65 6.71
C GLU A 98 -14.61 1.90 6.44
N GLU A 99 -15.44 0.88 6.65
CA GLU A 99 -16.88 0.95 6.41
C GLU A 99 -17.53 2.09 7.20
N GLY A 100 -18.20 3.01 6.49
CA GLY A 100 -18.89 4.13 7.09
C GLY A 100 -18.01 5.34 7.43
N SER A 101 -16.72 5.32 7.10
CA SER A 101 -15.89 6.52 7.12
C SER A 101 -16.37 7.55 6.08
N LEU A 102 -15.89 8.79 6.19
CA LEU A 102 -16.19 9.85 5.22
C LEU A 102 -15.77 9.44 3.80
N PHE A 103 -14.51 9.05 3.61
CA PHE A 103 -14.00 8.71 2.29
C PHE A 103 -14.59 7.42 1.74
N ASN A 104 -14.80 6.41 2.59
CA ASN A 104 -15.46 5.17 2.19
C ASN A 104 -16.87 5.43 1.65
N THR A 105 -17.65 6.24 2.36
CA THR A 105 -19.01 6.62 1.97
C THR A 105 -19.00 7.38 0.65
N ILE A 106 -18.11 8.37 0.50
CA ILE A 106 -17.96 9.15 -0.73
C ILE A 106 -17.66 8.22 -1.92
N VAL A 107 -16.71 7.29 -1.77
CA VAL A 107 -16.38 6.36 -2.87
C VAL A 107 -17.58 5.48 -3.20
N ILE A 108 -18.20 4.84 -2.21
CA ILE A 108 -19.32 3.91 -2.41
C ILE A 108 -20.51 4.60 -3.09
N GLU A 109 -20.89 5.80 -2.66
CA GLU A 109 -21.99 6.56 -3.24
C GLU A 109 -21.72 6.99 -4.69
N ASN A 110 -20.44 7.14 -5.04
CA ASN A 110 -20.01 7.60 -6.37
C ASN A 110 -19.45 6.48 -7.26
N LEU A 111 -19.46 5.21 -6.84
CA LEU A 111 -18.92 4.09 -7.63
C LEU A 111 -19.47 4.04 -9.05
N LYS A 112 -20.77 4.35 -9.24
CA LYS A 112 -21.35 4.42 -10.58
C LYS A 112 -20.70 5.50 -11.45
N CYS A 113 -20.54 6.71 -10.88
CA CYS A 113 -19.88 7.83 -11.55
C CYS A 113 -18.41 7.52 -11.85
N LEU A 114 -17.71 6.94 -10.88
CA LEU A 114 -16.31 6.49 -11.03
C LEU A 114 -16.18 5.44 -12.12
N ASN A 115 -17.04 4.43 -12.13
CA ASN A 115 -17.03 3.41 -13.17
C ASN A 115 -17.36 4.00 -14.55
N GLU A 116 -18.34 4.90 -14.68
CA GLU A 116 -18.64 5.55 -15.95
C GLU A 116 -17.51 6.47 -16.43
N THR A 117 -16.86 7.18 -15.52
CA THR A 117 -15.74 8.10 -15.84
C THR A 117 -14.49 7.33 -16.23
N LEU A 118 -14.14 6.30 -15.45
CA LEU A 118 -12.90 5.54 -15.61
C LEU A 118 -13.02 4.39 -16.62
N ASP A 119 -14.22 3.86 -16.91
CA ASP A 119 -14.45 2.92 -18.02
C ASP A 119 -14.45 3.63 -19.39
N SER A 120 -14.73 4.95 -19.44
CA SER A 120 -14.90 5.70 -20.70
C SER A 120 -13.70 6.56 -21.09
N SER A 121 -12.74 6.78 -20.19
CA SER A 121 -11.51 7.52 -20.49
C SER A 121 -10.42 6.61 -21.02
N HIS A 122 -9.61 7.11 -21.95
CA HIS A 122 -8.35 6.53 -22.43
C HIS A 122 -7.27 6.49 -21.33
N CYS A 123 -7.62 6.38 -20.04
CA CYS A 123 -6.67 6.46 -18.92
C CYS A 123 -5.57 5.40 -19.02
N SER A 124 -5.90 4.17 -19.40
CA SER A 124 -4.88 3.12 -19.57
C SER A 124 -3.92 3.44 -20.72
N ASP A 125 -4.44 3.95 -21.84
CA ASP A 125 -3.65 4.24 -23.04
C ASP A 125 -2.75 5.48 -22.83
N GLU A 126 -3.29 6.52 -22.20
CA GLU A 126 -2.57 7.77 -21.90
C GLU A 126 -1.50 7.55 -20.83
N THR A 127 -1.79 6.80 -19.76
CA THR A 127 -0.80 6.46 -18.74
C THR A 127 0.30 5.54 -19.30
N GLN A 128 -0.03 4.56 -20.14
CA GLN A 128 1.01 3.73 -20.79
C GLN A 128 1.89 4.53 -21.75
N THR A 129 1.30 5.48 -22.48
CA THR A 129 2.05 6.37 -23.37
C THR A 129 3.01 7.26 -22.58
N LEU A 130 2.55 7.86 -21.48
CA LEU A 130 3.38 8.66 -20.59
C LEU A 130 4.49 7.82 -19.95
N ILE A 131 4.19 6.63 -19.41
CA ILE A 131 5.21 5.74 -18.83
C ILE A 131 6.24 5.31 -19.89
N HIS A 132 5.80 5.04 -21.12
CA HIS A 132 6.70 4.70 -22.21
C HIS A 132 7.60 5.87 -22.59
N GLU A 133 7.06 7.09 -22.67
CA GLU A 133 7.84 8.30 -22.89
C GLU A 133 8.85 8.54 -21.77
N PHE A 134 8.43 8.45 -20.51
CA PHE A 134 9.34 8.56 -19.35
C PHE A 134 10.45 7.50 -19.38
N LYS A 135 10.13 6.23 -19.64
CA LYS A 135 11.16 5.17 -19.78
C LYS A 135 12.11 5.43 -20.93
N SER A 136 11.62 5.98 -22.05
CA SER A 136 12.46 6.31 -23.20
C SER A 136 13.42 7.48 -22.93
N VAL A 137 12.98 8.45 -22.11
CA VAL A 137 13.81 9.58 -21.65
C VAL A 137 14.86 9.12 -20.63
N GLU A 138 14.50 8.22 -19.71
CA GLU A 138 15.44 7.66 -18.73
C GLU A 138 16.55 6.83 -19.39
N THR A 139 16.24 6.15 -20.51
CA THR A 139 17.26 5.45 -21.32
C THR A 139 18.12 6.37 -22.19
N ALA A 140 17.75 7.65 -22.31
CA ALA A 140 18.47 8.63 -23.14
C ALA A 140 19.34 9.60 -22.34
N ASN A 141 19.02 9.84 -21.06
CA ASN A 141 19.67 10.85 -20.24
C ASN A 141 20.54 10.21 -19.15
N GLU A 142 21.70 9.66 -19.54
CA GLU A 142 22.84 9.50 -18.62
C GLU A 142 23.58 10.83 -18.37
N ASP A 143 23.18 11.95 -18.99
CA ASP A 143 23.80 13.26 -18.76
C ASP A 143 22.76 14.41 -18.78
N ASP A 144 22.79 15.20 -17.71
CA ASP A 144 22.33 16.59 -17.58
C ASP A 144 20.92 16.90 -16.99
N ASP A 145 20.94 17.94 -16.16
CA ASP A 145 19.99 18.33 -15.13
C ASP A 145 18.78 19.13 -15.64
N SER A 146 17.70 18.99 -14.86
CA SER A 146 16.49 19.83 -14.78
C SER A 146 15.44 19.66 -15.87
N GLU A 147 14.24 19.22 -15.48
CA GLU A 147 13.03 19.57 -16.21
C GLU A 147 11.81 19.62 -15.28
N HIS A 148 11.05 20.71 -15.42
CA HIS A 148 9.78 20.94 -14.76
C HIS A 148 8.78 19.85 -15.14
N LEU A 149 8.24 19.13 -14.16
CA LEU A 149 7.08 18.27 -14.35
C LEU A 149 5.84 19.13 -14.63
N PRO A 150 5.17 18.99 -15.79
CA PRO A 150 3.79 19.41 -15.92
C PRO A 150 2.97 18.45 -15.04
N VAL A 151 2.55 18.92 -13.87
CA VAL A 151 1.59 18.19 -13.03
C VAL A 151 0.22 18.36 -13.67
N ASP A 152 0.00 17.67 -14.78
CA ASP A 152 -1.33 17.24 -15.15
C ASP A 152 -1.64 16.02 -14.29
N ILE A 153 -2.71 16.12 -13.51
CA ILE A 153 -3.15 15.12 -12.54
C ILE A 153 -3.47 13.84 -13.31
N ALA A 154 -2.46 12.98 -13.47
CA ALA A 154 -2.62 11.62 -13.94
C ALA A 154 -3.47 10.90 -12.90
N CYS A 155 -4.61 10.36 -13.34
CA CYS A 155 -5.60 9.73 -12.50
C CYS A 155 -4.94 8.74 -11.51
N LEU A 156 -4.94 9.13 -10.22
CA LEU A 156 -4.60 8.28 -9.07
C LEU A 156 -5.81 7.42 -8.67
#